data_AF-W4SLE1-F1
#
_entry.id   AF-W4SLE1-F1
#
_cell.length_a   1.000
_cell.length_b   1.000
_cell.length_c   1.000
_cell.angle_alpha   90.00
_cell.angle_beta   90.00
_cell.angle_gamma   90.00
#
_symmetry.space_group_name_H-M   'P 1'
#
loop_
_entity.id
_entity.type
_entity.pdbx_description
1 polymer ?
#
loop_
_entity_poly.entity_id
_entity_poly.type
_entity_poly.pdbx_seq_one_letter_code
_entity_poly.pdbx_strand_id
1 'polypeptide(L)'
;MTKGTEVGEVIAARRRLGAHGIRVGFFIQLGYLGEELEDILATRALVTQANPDIIGVSVSYPLPGTKFYEEVKNQLGGKTHWQDSDDLAMMFHGAYDSEFYRSVRDLLHTQVDLQQARATLGADAFAQASDTLEARWSALIASERQHRTEPLAGAAAHQPRQLASVLVG
;
A
#
# COMPACT_ATOMS: atom_id res chain seq x y z
N MET A 1 4.96 5.82 -12.91
CA MET A 1 6.35 5.46 -13.24
C MET A 1 6.33 4.06 -13.83
N THR A 2 7.02 3.82 -14.95
CA THR A 2 7.02 2.51 -15.64
C THR A 2 8.46 2.04 -15.74
N LYS A 3 9.01 1.56 -14.64
CA LYS A 3 10.25 0.78 -14.66
C LYS A 3 9.77 -0.67 -14.65
N GLY A 4 10.05 -1.43 -15.70
CA GLY A 4 9.52 -2.78 -15.94
C GLY A 4 10.04 -3.85 -14.97
N THR A 5 10.11 -3.54 -13.67
CA THR A 5 10.50 -4.45 -12.61
C THR A 5 9.33 -5.36 -12.28
N GLU A 6 9.53 -6.67 -12.38
CA GLU A 6 8.49 -7.65 -12.10
C GLU A 6 8.42 -8.02 -10.62
N VAL A 7 7.23 -8.42 -10.15
CA VAL A 7 7.00 -8.93 -8.78
C VAL A 7 7.97 -10.06 -8.44
N GLY A 8 8.18 -10.99 -9.37
CA GLY A 8 9.10 -12.11 -9.21
C GLY A 8 10.55 -11.66 -8.97
N GLU A 9 10.98 -10.58 -9.61
CA GLU A 9 12.32 -10.03 -9.43
C GLU A 9 12.51 -9.43 -8.05
N VAL A 10 11.49 -8.73 -7.52
CA VAL A 10 11.49 -8.16 -6.17
C VAL A 10 11.61 -9.26 -5.12
N ILE A 11 10.78 -10.31 -5.22
CA ILE A 11 10.83 -11.47 -4.30
C ILE A 11 12.19 -12.16 -4.38
N ALA A 12 12.70 -12.39 -5.60
CA ALA A 12 14.00 -13.02 -5.80
C ALA A 12 15.15 -12.18 -5.23
N ALA A 13 15.11 -10.86 -5.40
CA ALA A 13 16.09 -9.94 -4.86
C ALA A 13 16.08 -9.96 -3.32
N ARG A 14 14.89 -9.87 -2.71
CA ARG A 14 14.72 -9.95 -1.26
C ARG A 14 15.32 -11.24 -0.69
N ARG A 15 15.02 -12.40 -1.30
CA ARG A 15 15.58 -13.69 -0.88
C ARG A 15 17.11 -13.73 -0.98
N ARG A 16 17.68 -13.25 -2.09
CA ARG A 16 19.14 -13.20 -2.29
C ARG A 16 19.82 -12.36 -1.23
N LEU A 17 19.30 -11.17 -0.94
CA LEU A 17 19.84 -10.28 0.09
C LEU A 17 19.78 -10.93 1.48
N GLY A 18 18.65 -11.56 1.81
CA GLY A 18 18.47 -12.28 3.07
C GLY A 18 19.45 -13.43 3.27
N ALA A 19 19.78 -14.18 2.20
CA ALA A 19 20.77 -15.25 2.24
C ALA A 19 22.19 -14.77 2.60
N HIS A 20 22.46 -13.47 2.44
CA HIS A 20 23.71 -12.82 2.84
C HIS A 20 23.59 -12.02 4.15
N GLY A 21 22.50 -12.18 4.90
CA GLY A 21 22.27 -11.48 6.16
C GLY A 21 21.94 -9.99 6.00
N ILE A 22 21.59 -9.54 4.79
CA ILE A 22 21.21 -8.14 4.53
C ILE A 22 19.73 -7.97 4.83
N ARG A 23 19.42 -7.02 5.72
CA ARG A 23 18.04 -6.59 5.99
C ARG A 23 17.50 -5.75 4.85
N VAL A 24 16.26 -5.99 4.47
CA VAL A 24 15.56 -5.36 3.35
C VAL A 24 14.28 -4.73 3.85
N GLY A 25 14.16 -3.43 3.63
CA GLY A 25 12.91 -2.69 3.83
C GLY A 25 12.19 -2.46 2.51
N PHE A 26 10.86 -2.49 2.51
CA PHE A 26 10.06 -2.03 1.37
C PHE A 26 9.49 -0.64 1.65
N PHE A 27 9.43 0.19 0.61
CA PHE A 27 8.65 1.42 0.63
C PHE A 27 7.45 1.24 -0.29
N ILE A 28 6.25 1.36 0.27
CA ILE A 28 4.97 1.09 -0.42
C ILE A 28 4.24 2.42 -0.56
N GLN A 29 3.87 2.75 -1.80
CA GLN A 29 3.11 3.95 -2.08
C GLN A 29 1.69 3.57 -2.53
N LEU A 30 0.70 3.92 -1.70
CA LEU A 30 -0.73 3.73 -1.96
C LEU A 30 -1.35 4.96 -2.62
N GLY A 31 -2.62 4.84 -3.00
CA GLY A 31 -3.44 5.96 -3.44
C GLY A 31 -3.10 6.49 -4.82
N TYR A 32 -2.44 5.72 -5.68
CA TYR A 32 -2.29 6.11 -7.08
C TYR A 32 -3.66 6.17 -7.77
N LEU A 33 -3.79 7.02 -8.81
CA LEU A 33 -5.02 7.12 -9.59
C LEU A 33 -5.42 5.76 -10.16
N GLY A 34 -6.69 5.41 -9.99
CA GLY A 34 -7.27 4.15 -10.48
C GLY A 34 -6.88 2.93 -9.66
N GLU A 35 -6.33 3.10 -8.45
CA GLU A 35 -6.13 1.98 -7.52
C GLU A 35 -7.47 1.32 -7.17
N GLU A 36 -7.53 0.01 -7.33
CA GLU A 36 -8.70 -0.79 -6.95
C GLU A 36 -8.35 -1.68 -5.74
N LEU A 37 -9.37 -2.29 -5.13
CA LEU A 37 -9.17 -3.21 -4.01
C LEU A 37 -8.21 -4.35 -4.40
N GLU A 38 -8.31 -4.85 -5.64
CA GLU A 38 -7.44 -5.89 -6.16
C GLU A 38 -5.96 -5.48 -6.13
N ASP A 39 -5.65 -4.21 -6.37
CA ASP A 39 -4.28 -3.69 -6.32
C ASP A 39 -3.72 -3.70 -4.88
N ILE A 40 -4.57 -3.33 -3.92
CA ILE A 40 -4.24 -3.34 -2.49
C ILE A 40 -4.01 -4.77 -2.01
N LEU A 41 -4.87 -5.71 -2.41
CA LEU A 41 -4.74 -7.12 -2.07
C LEU A 41 -3.50 -7.77 -2.70
N ALA A 42 -3.16 -7.40 -3.94
CA ALA A 42 -1.92 -7.83 -4.57
C ALA A 42 -0.68 -7.24 -3.88
N THR A 43 -0.74 -5.99 -3.41
CA THR A 43 0.32 -5.39 -2.58
C THR A 43 0.49 -6.17 -1.26
N ARG A 44 -0.61 -6.48 -0.58
CA ARG A 44 -0.59 -7.35 0.61
C ARG A 44 0.04 -8.70 0.31
N ALA A 45 -0.33 -9.33 -0.80
CA ALA A 45 0.21 -10.63 -1.21
C ALA A 45 1.71 -10.57 -1.51
N LEU A 46 2.20 -9.48 -2.14
CA LEU A 46 3.63 -9.24 -2.33
C LEU A 46 4.36 -9.15 -0.99
N VAL A 47 3.84 -8.37 -0.04
CA VAL A 47 4.43 -8.24 1.30
C VAL A 47 4.50 -9.60 1.99
N THR A 48 3.42 -10.38 1.95
CA THR A 48 3.39 -11.73 2.52
C THR A 48 4.47 -12.62 1.92
N GLN A 49 4.57 -12.66 0.59
CA GLN A 49 5.49 -13.54 -0.14
C GLN A 49 6.96 -13.13 -0.02
N ALA A 50 7.23 -11.83 -0.10
CA ALA A 50 8.59 -11.31 -0.02
C ALA A 50 9.12 -11.30 1.41
N ASN A 51 8.24 -11.14 2.41
CA ASN A 51 8.59 -11.07 3.83
C ASN A 51 9.74 -10.05 4.11
N PRO A 52 9.51 -8.75 3.83
CA PRO A 52 10.50 -7.71 4.14
C PRO A 52 10.73 -7.62 5.66
N ASP A 53 11.90 -7.13 6.07
CA ASP A 53 12.26 -6.99 7.48
C ASP A 53 11.64 -5.75 8.14
N ILE A 54 11.17 -4.80 7.32
CA ILE A 54 10.49 -3.57 7.72
C ILE A 54 9.77 -3.00 6.50
N ILE A 55 8.73 -2.18 6.72
CA ILE A 55 8.10 -1.40 5.66
C ILE A 55 7.97 0.06 6.06
N GLY A 56 7.98 0.94 5.07
CA GLY A 56 7.39 2.28 5.15
C GLY A 56 6.24 2.37 4.17
N VAL A 57 5.11 2.94 4.59
CA VAL A 57 3.93 3.10 3.74
C VAL A 57 3.54 4.57 3.69
N SER A 58 3.33 5.10 2.49
CA SER A 58 2.83 6.45 2.27
C SER A 58 1.70 6.46 1.25
N VAL A 59 0.89 7.51 1.27
CA VAL A 59 -0.05 7.82 0.19
C VAL A 59 0.64 8.72 -0.83
N SER A 60 0.30 8.53 -2.11
CA SER A 60 0.86 9.30 -3.21
C SER A 60 0.65 10.80 -3.01
N TYR A 61 1.72 11.58 -3.16
CA TYR A 61 1.70 13.02 -3.03
C TYR A 61 1.98 13.69 -4.39
N PRO A 62 1.09 14.55 -4.90
CA PRO A 62 1.33 15.25 -6.16
C PRO A 62 2.32 16.40 -5.96
N LEU A 63 3.59 16.14 -6.29
CA LEU A 63 4.66 17.13 -6.24
C LEU A 63 4.65 18.03 -7.49
N PRO A 64 4.63 19.37 -7.34
CA PRO A 64 4.69 20.30 -8.47
C PRO A 64 5.83 19.97 -9.45
N GLY A 65 5.53 20.02 -10.75
CA GLY A 65 6.49 19.68 -11.81
C GLY A 65 6.59 18.18 -12.14
N THR A 66 5.81 17.31 -11.47
CA THR A 66 5.70 15.89 -11.83
C THR A 66 4.51 15.63 -12.75
N LYS A 67 4.61 14.58 -13.58
CA LYS A 67 3.47 14.13 -14.41
C LYS A 67 2.22 13.83 -13.57
N PHE A 68 2.41 13.22 -12.39
CA PHE A 68 1.32 12.91 -11.48
C PHE A 68 0.63 14.18 -10.97
N TYR A 69 1.39 15.22 -10.62
CA TYR A 69 0.82 16.52 -10.27
C TYR A 69 0.01 17.12 -11.41
N GLU A 70 0.52 17.09 -12.65
CA GLU A 70 -0.22 17.60 -13.81
C GLU A 70 -1.57 16.91 -14.02
N GLU A 71 -1.67 15.62 -13.68
CA GLU A 71 -2.90 14.82 -13.78
C GLU A 71 -3.94 15.17 -12.70
N VAL A 72 -3.51 15.54 -11.48
CA VAL A 72 -4.43 15.78 -10.35
C VAL A 72 -4.53 17.24 -9.91
N LYS A 73 -3.75 18.17 -10.49
CA LYS A 73 -3.68 19.58 -10.04
C LYS A 73 -5.03 20.30 -9.97
N ASN A 74 -5.95 19.96 -10.87
CA ASN A 74 -7.30 20.55 -10.91
C ASN A 74 -8.20 20.05 -9.77
N GLN A 75 -7.80 18.99 -9.06
CA GLN A 75 -8.49 18.41 -7.91
C GLN A 75 -7.89 18.88 -6.57
N LEU A 76 -6.72 19.54 -6.60
CA LEU A 76 -6.09 20.07 -5.41
C LEU A 76 -6.92 21.27 -4.93
N GLY A 77 -7.67 21.07 -3.86
CA GLY A 77 -8.44 22.14 -3.22
C GLY A 77 -7.54 23.25 -2.64
N GLY A 78 -8.14 24.27 -2.03
CA GLY A 78 -7.41 25.43 -1.47
C GLY A 78 -6.52 25.15 -0.26
N LYS A 79 -6.49 23.92 0.27
CA LYS A 79 -5.55 23.52 1.33
C LYS A 79 -4.20 23.16 0.71
N THR A 80 -3.38 24.18 0.50
CA THR A 80 -1.97 24.05 0.12
C THR A 80 -1.04 23.92 1.34
N HIS A 81 -1.58 24.04 2.55
CA HIS A 81 -0.81 24.08 3.78
C HIS A 81 -0.79 22.74 4.52
N TRP A 82 0.42 22.21 4.55
CA TRP A 82 0.93 21.09 5.33
C TRP A 82 0.83 21.36 6.82
N GLN A 83 0.13 20.50 7.57
CA GLN A 83 0.25 20.50 9.03
C GLN A 83 0.61 19.13 9.63
N ASP A 84 0.37 18.00 8.98
CA ASP A 84 0.92 16.73 9.47
C ASP A 84 1.14 15.70 8.36
N SER A 85 2.37 15.20 8.24
CA SER A 85 2.73 14.07 7.37
C SER A 85 2.23 12.72 7.89
N ASP A 86 1.81 12.67 9.15
CA ASP A 86 1.41 11.45 9.86
C ASP A 86 0.01 10.96 9.47
N ASP A 87 -0.79 11.86 8.89
CA ASP A 87 -2.23 11.64 8.74
C ASP A 87 -2.58 10.87 7.46
N LEU A 88 -1.65 10.55 6.55
CA LEU A 88 -1.96 9.99 5.21
C LEU A 88 -3.13 10.74 4.53
N ALA A 89 -3.25 12.04 4.78
CA ALA A 89 -4.39 12.81 4.30
C ALA A 89 -4.35 12.89 2.77
N MET A 90 -5.38 12.34 2.12
CA MET A 90 -5.54 12.43 0.66
C MET A 90 -5.69 13.90 0.25
N MET A 91 -4.78 14.38 -0.60
CA MET A 91 -4.81 15.78 -1.08
C MET A 91 -5.59 15.99 -2.38
N PHE A 92 -5.99 14.89 -3.01
CA PHE A 92 -6.78 14.84 -4.23
C PHE A 92 -7.85 13.75 -4.07
N HIS A 93 -8.77 13.65 -5.03
CA HIS A 93 -9.76 12.58 -5.02
C HIS A 93 -9.06 11.28 -5.47
N GLY A 94 -8.63 10.47 -4.50
CA GLY A 94 -8.15 9.12 -4.81
C GLY A 94 -9.29 8.13 -5.03
N ALA A 95 -8.97 6.86 -4.96
CA ALA A 95 -9.94 5.78 -5.06
C ALA A 95 -10.70 5.50 -3.75
N TYR A 96 -10.07 5.82 -2.62
CA TYR A 96 -10.59 5.63 -1.28
C TYR A 96 -10.32 6.86 -0.41
N ASP A 97 -11.07 6.98 0.69
CA ASP A 97 -10.83 8.00 1.71
C ASP A 97 -9.52 7.77 2.51
N SER A 98 -9.16 8.75 3.34
CA SER A 98 -7.92 8.68 4.14
C SER A 98 -7.99 7.65 5.26
N GLU A 99 -9.19 7.32 5.77
CA GLU A 99 -9.36 6.32 6.83
C GLU A 99 -9.04 4.91 6.33
N PHE A 100 -9.48 4.59 5.11
CA PHE A 100 -9.19 3.33 4.47
C PHE A 100 -7.70 3.14 4.23
N TYR A 101 -7.01 4.13 3.67
CA TYR A 101 -5.55 4.04 3.47
C TYR A 101 -4.76 3.95 4.78
N ARG A 102 -5.19 4.66 5.83
CA ARG A 102 -4.62 4.49 7.18
C ARG A 102 -4.80 3.07 7.70
N SER A 103 -5.99 2.51 7.52
CA SER A 103 -6.27 1.12 7.93
C SER A 103 -5.42 0.11 7.15
N VAL A 104 -5.28 0.28 5.83
CA VAL A 104 -4.42 -0.56 4.99
C VAL A 104 -2.96 -0.47 5.45
N ARG A 105 -2.42 0.74 5.67
CA ARG A 105 -1.08 0.95 6.23
C ARG A 105 -0.91 0.15 7.51
N ASP A 106 -1.79 0.36 8.49
CA ASP A 106 -1.64 -0.21 9.83
C ASP A 106 -1.69 -1.74 9.79
N LEU A 107 -2.52 -2.32 8.93
CA LEU A 107 -2.59 -3.76 8.73
C LEU A 107 -1.35 -4.33 8.02
N LEU A 108 -0.79 -3.62 7.04
CA LEU A 108 0.47 -4.03 6.40
C LEU A 108 1.63 -4.02 7.41
N HIS A 109 1.71 -2.98 8.25
CA HIS A 109 2.72 -2.92 9.31
C HIS A 109 2.55 -4.06 10.32
N THR A 110 1.32 -4.25 10.81
CA THR A 110 0.98 -5.37 11.72
C THR A 110 1.37 -6.72 11.11
N GLN A 111 1.12 -6.91 9.81
CA GLN A 111 1.48 -8.14 9.10
C GLN A 111 2.98 -8.39 9.10
N VAL A 112 3.78 -7.37 8.75
CA VAL A 112 5.24 -7.50 8.71
C VAL A 112 5.81 -7.76 10.11
N ASP A 113 5.34 -7.01 11.11
CA ASP A 113 5.78 -7.19 12.50
C ASP A 113 5.48 -8.61 13.00
N LEU A 114 4.29 -9.14 12.70
CA LEU A 114 3.93 -10.52 13.03
C LEU A 114 4.82 -11.53 12.31
N GLN A 115 5.08 -11.35 11.01
CA GLN A 115 5.96 -12.25 10.26
C GLN A 115 7.39 -12.29 10.83
N GLN A 116 7.92 -11.14 11.27
CA GLN A 116 9.24 -11.05 11.90
C GLN A 116 9.25 -11.68 13.31
N ALA A 117 8.14 -11.58 14.04
CA ALA A 117 7.98 -12.18 15.36
C ALA A 117 7.76 -13.72 15.32
N ARG A 118 7.59 -14.33 14.14
CA ARG A 118 7.33 -15.77 14.01
C ARG A 118 8.38 -16.66 14.69
N ALA A 119 9.64 -16.25 14.68
CA ALA A 119 10.73 -17.03 15.27
C ALA A 119 10.78 -16.92 16.81
N THR A 120 10.15 -15.90 17.40
CA THR A 120 10.21 -15.61 18.83
C THR A 120 8.88 -15.90 19.55
N LEU A 121 7.76 -15.82 18.84
CA LEU A 121 6.43 -16.14 19.37
C LEU A 121 6.23 -17.65 19.49
N GLY A 122 5.53 -18.06 20.56
CA GLY A 122 5.01 -19.43 20.67
C GLY A 122 3.94 -19.70 19.60
N ALA A 123 3.81 -20.96 19.20
CA ALA A 123 2.93 -21.36 18.09
C ALA A 123 1.47 -20.91 18.29
N ASP A 124 0.91 -21.08 19.49
CA ASP A 124 -0.47 -20.69 19.80
C ASP A 124 -0.66 -19.16 19.74
N ALA A 125 0.30 -18.41 20.29
CA ALA A 125 0.27 -16.95 20.26
C ALA A 125 0.39 -16.40 18.83
N PHE A 126 1.26 -17.01 18.02
CA PHE A 126 1.40 -16.66 16.60
C PHE A 126 0.12 -16.98 15.82
N ALA A 127 -0.50 -18.13 16.06
CA ALA A 127 -1.76 -18.51 15.42
C ALA A 127 -2.88 -17.54 15.78
N GLN A 128 -3.07 -17.23 17.06
CA GLN A 128 -4.08 -16.28 17.51
C GLN A 128 -3.88 -14.88 16.94
N ALA A 129 -2.62 -14.39 16.90
CA ALA A 129 -2.30 -13.11 16.30
C ALA A 129 -2.56 -13.10 14.78
N SER A 130 -2.28 -14.21 14.10
CA SER A 130 -2.56 -14.39 12.67
C SER A 130 -4.06 -14.35 12.40
N ASP A 131 -4.87 -15.11 13.16
CA ASP A 131 -6.33 -15.11 13.04
C ASP A 131 -6.93 -13.72 13.29
N THR A 132 -6.40 -13.00 14.28
CA THR A 132 -6.80 -11.62 14.58
C THR A 132 -6.50 -10.68 13.42
N LEU A 133 -5.31 -10.79 12.82
CA LEU A 133 -4.92 -10.00 11.67
C LEU A 133 -5.80 -10.29 10.45
N GLU A 134 -6.09 -11.56 10.17
CA GLU A 134 -6.99 -11.97 9.08
C GLU A 134 -8.42 -11.48 9.28
N ALA A 135 -8.92 -11.51 10.52
CA ALA A 135 -10.24 -10.96 10.84
C ALA A 135 -10.30 -9.44 10.59
N ARG A 136 -9.24 -8.70 10.96
CA ARG A 136 -9.17 -7.25 10.71
C ARG A 136 -9.11 -6.92 9.22
N TRP A 137 -8.34 -7.67 8.44
CA TRP A 137 -8.33 -7.55 6.98
C TRP A 137 -9.71 -7.85 6.38
N SER A 138 -10.35 -8.92 6.83
CA SER A 138 -11.68 -9.31 6.36
C SER A 138 -12.73 -8.23 6.66
N ALA A 139 -12.68 -7.62 7.85
CA ALA A 139 -13.55 -6.52 8.22
C ALA A 139 -13.34 -5.28 7.34
N LEU A 140 -12.09 -4.89 7.09
CA LEU A 140 -11.76 -3.76 6.21
C LEU A 140 -12.20 -4.00 4.77
N ILE A 141 -11.99 -5.22 4.25
CA ILE A 141 -12.45 -5.62 2.90
C ILE A 141 -13.98 -5.57 2.83
N ALA A 142 -14.67 -6.03 3.86
CA ALA A 142 -16.13 -6.00 3.91
C ALA A 142 -16.71 -4.58 3.97
N SER A 143 -15.97 -3.62 4.56
CA SER A 143 -16.37 -2.20 4.62
C SER A 143 -15.87 -1.38 3.43
N GLU A 144 -15.09 -1.94 2.50
CA GLU A 144 -14.42 -1.22 1.40
C GLU A 144 -15.33 -0.24 0.65
N ARG A 145 -16.56 -0.65 0.30
CA ARG A 145 -17.50 0.20 -0.45
C ARG A 145 -17.92 1.46 0.29
N GLN A 146 -17.85 1.47 1.62
CA GLN A 146 -18.17 2.64 2.43
C GLN A 146 -17.09 3.72 2.34
N HIS A 147 -15.87 3.31 1.97
CA HIS A 147 -14.71 4.18 1.83
C HIS A 147 -14.43 4.59 0.39
N ARG A 148 -15.10 3.98 -0.59
CA ARG A 148 -14.91 4.30 -2.01
C ARG A 148 -15.34 5.73 -2.27
N THR A 149 -14.43 6.52 -2.84
CA THR A 149 -14.73 7.89 -3.23
C THR A 149 -15.26 7.91 -4.66
N GLU A 150 -16.39 8.59 -4.88
CA GLU A 150 -17.00 8.73 -6.21
C GLU A 150 -16.01 9.41 -7.18
N PRO A 151 -15.81 8.87 -8.40
CA PRO A 151 -15.01 9.53 -9.41
C PRO A 151 -15.61 10.89 -9.75
N LEU A 152 -14.78 11.93 -9.82
CA LEU A 152 -15.21 13.21 -10.40
C LEU A 152 -15.73 12.98 -11.82
N ALA A 153 -16.89 13.56 -12.14
CA ALA A 153 -17.50 13.47 -13.46
C ALA A 153 -16.49 13.86 -14.56
N GLY A 154 -16.16 12.93 -15.45
CA GLY A 154 -15.22 13.12 -16.56
C GLY A 154 -13.87 12.40 -16.44
N ALA A 155 -13.60 11.67 -15.36
CA ALA A 155 -12.43 10.79 -15.29
C ALA A 155 -12.59 9.60 -16.26
N ALA A 156 -11.70 9.48 -17.24
CA ALA A 156 -11.70 8.37 -18.20
C ALA A 156 -11.54 7.03 -17.48
N ALA A 157 -12.33 6.03 -17.87
CA ALA A 157 -12.25 4.67 -17.34
C ALA A 157 -10.82 4.12 -17.50
N HIS A 158 -10.15 3.85 -16.38
CA HIS A 158 -8.82 3.23 -16.38
C HIS A 158 -8.96 1.72 -16.53
N GLN A 159 -8.11 1.10 -17.35
CA GLN A 159 -8.10 -0.36 -17.48
C GLN A 159 -7.55 -1.00 -16.19
N PRO A 160 -8.13 -2.13 -15.74
CA PRO A 160 -7.64 -2.85 -14.57
C PRO A 160 -6.18 -3.22 -14.75
N ARG A 161 -5.33 -2.84 -13.79
CA ARG A 161 -3.91 -3.19 -13.80
C ARG A 161 -3.75 -4.60 -13.23
N GLN A 162 -3.21 -5.52 -14.02
CA GLN A 162 -2.59 -6.71 -13.44
C GLN A 162 -1.23 -6.29 -12.87
N LEU A 163 -1.06 -6.39 -11.55
CA LEU A 163 0.22 -6.15 -10.88
C LEU A 163 1.20 -7.29 -11.17
N ALA A 164 1.67 -7.39 -12.42
CA ALA A 164 2.86 -8.15 -12.78
C ALA A 164 4.14 -7.38 -12.40
N SER A 165 4.03 -6.05 -12.25
CA SER A 165 5.12 -5.13 -11.97
C SER A 165 4.94 -4.40 -10.64
N VAL A 166 6.03 -4.22 -9.89
CA VAL A 166 6.03 -3.46 -8.63
C VAL A 166 6.53 -2.04 -8.88
N LEU A 167 5.83 -1.05 -8.33
CA LEU A 167 6.28 0.34 -8.29
C LEU A 167 7.38 0.48 -7.23
N VAL A 168 8.65 0.39 -7.64
CA VAL A 168 9.80 0.67 -6.77
C VAL A 168 10.27 2.10 -7.01
N GLY A 169 10.24 2.92 -5.96
CA GLY A 169 10.79 4.29 -5.90
C GLY A 169 12.31 4.29 -5.75
#